data_AF-H8YZ29-F1
#
_entry.id   AF-H8YZ29-F1
#
_cell.length_a   1.000
_cell.length_b   1.000
_cell.length_c   1.000
_cell.angle_alpha   90.00
_cell.angle_beta   90.00
_cell.angle_gamma   90.00
#
_symmetry.space_group_name_H-M   'P 1'
#
loop_
_entity.id
_entity.type
_entity.pdbx_description
1 polymer ?
#
loop_
_entity_poly.entity_id
_entity_poly.type
_entity_poly.pdbx_seq_one_letter_code
_entity_poly.pdbx_strand_id
1 'polypeptide(L)'
;MSVKRFQRLLKVREMIENQAAVGLAGRLEELRRADGQRGQLEELLASYLNTGVPDSVIGMKQVAEMRGQLRTAIEQQELRVAAAEARAEQAREVWMDKRRDSMSLEKLIERRRQVEQVTENRRLQGEQDAWATRKAFEQVQTGDNDERR
;
A
#
# COMPACT_ATOMS: atom_id res chain seq x y z
N MET A 1 16.66 -17.38 -14.29
CA MET A 1 16.15 -17.16 -12.90
C MET A 1 14.88 -17.96 -12.70
N SER A 2 14.52 -18.47 -11.52
CA SER A 2 13.31 -19.29 -11.33
C SER A 2 12.17 -18.50 -10.68
N VAL A 3 10.91 -18.90 -10.89
CA VAL A 3 9.74 -18.32 -10.19
C VAL A 3 9.93 -18.30 -8.67
N LYS A 4 10.52 -19.37 -8.11
CA LYS A 4 10.84 -19.47 -6.67
C LYS A 4 11.75 -18.33 -6.18
N ARG A 5 12.72 -17.88 -6.99
CA ARG A 5 13.60 -16.77 -6.63
C ARG A 5 12.85 -15.42 -6.63
N PHE A 6 11.95 -15.22 -7.60
CA PHE A 6 11.11 -14.02 -7.63
C PHE A 6 10.11 -13.98 -6.48
N GLN A 7 9.51 -15.11 -6.10
CA GLN A 7 8.62 -15.19 -4.93
C GLN A 7 9.33 -14.82 -3.63
N ARG A 8 10.60 -15.26 -3.45
CA ARG A 8 11.39 -14.82 -2.28
C ARG A 8 11.64 -13.32 -2.29
N LEU A 9 11.97 -12.76 -3.47
CA LEU A 9 12.15 -11.31 -3.62
C LEU A 9 10.85 -10.55 -3.35
N LEU A 10 9.70 -11.08 -3.80
CA LEU A 10 8.39 -10.49 -3.54
C LEU A 10 8.12 -10.40 -2.04
N LYS A 11 8.37 -11.49 -1.29
CA LYS A 11 8.21 -11.48 0.17
C LYS A 11 9.05 -10.38 0.86
N VAL A 12 10.27 -10.14 0.38
CA VAL A 12 11.11 -9.05 0.90
C VAL A 12 10.52 -7.68 0.54
N ARG A 13 10.01 -7.50 -0.68
CA ARG A 13 9.39 -6.24 -1.12
C ARG A 13 8.08 -5.95 -0.37
N GLU A 14 7.24 -6.96 -0.17
CA GLU A 14 6.02 -6.86 0.65
C GLU A 14 6.35 -6.47 2.10
N MET A 15 7.42 -7.01 2.67
CA MET A 15 7.88 -6.60 4.00
C MET A 15 8.29 -5.12 4.04
N ILE A 16 9.04 -4.65 3.04
CA ILE A 16 9.46 -3.24 2.93
C ILE A 16 8.25 -2.32 2.70
N GLU A 17 7.30 -2.74 1.86
CA GLU A 17 6.04 -2.02 1.64
C GLU A 17 5.24 -1.91 2.94
N ASN A 18 5.13 -2.99 3.71
CA ASN A 18 4.46 -2.98 5.00
C ASN A 18 5.15 -2.05 6.01
N GLN A 19 6.48 -2.03 6.04
CA GLN A 19 7.23 -1.08 6.86
C GLN A 19 6.93 0.37 6.46
N ALA A 20 6.88 0.67 5.15
CA ALA A 20 6.49 1.99 4.66
C ALA A 20 5.04 2.33 5.02
N ALA A 21 4.12 1.35 4.96
CA ALA A 21 2.72 1.53 5.35
C ALA A 21 2.57 1.85 6.84
N VAL A 22 3.33 1.17 7.72
CA VAL A 22 3.38 1.48 9.15
C VAL A 22 3.93 2.89 9.39
N GLY A 23 4.98 3.28 8.66
CA GLY A 23 5.52 4.63 8.70
C GLY A 23 4.49 5.70 8.31
N LEU A 24 3.75 5.46 7.22
CA LEU A 24 2.66 6.32 6.76
C LEU A 24 1.53 6.42 7.81
N ALA A 25 1.12 5.30 8.39
CA ALA A 25 0.10 5.29 9.44
C ALA A 25 0.52 6.14 10.64
N GLY A 26 1.79 6.07 11.05
CA GLY A 26 2.35 6.94 12.09
C GLY A 26 2.25 8.42 11.75
N ARG A 27 2.58 8.81 10.51
CA ARG A 27 2.48 10.22 10.06
C ARG A 27 1.05 10.73 9.97
N LEU A 28 0.12 9.89 9.51
CA LEU A 28 -1.31 10.24 9.49
C LEU A 28 -1.88 10.43 10.89
N GLU A 29 -1.42 9.63 11.85
CA GLU A 29 -1.82 9.78 13.25
C GLU A 29 -1.23 11.04 13.89
N GLU A 30 0.03 11.39 13.57
CA GLU A 30 0.62 12.68 13.96
C GLU A 30 -0.18 13.86 13.40
N LEU A 31 -0.57 13.81 12.12
CA LEU A 31 -1.41 14.81 11.48
C LEU A 31 -2.76 14.94 12.18
N ARG A 32 -3.45 13.81 12.42
CA ARG A 32 -4.73 13.80 13.13
C ARG A 32 -4.63 14.45 14.51
N ARG A 33 -3.57 14.16 15.27
CA ARG A 33 -3.36 14.76 16.59
C ARG A 33 -3.11 16.26 16.51
N ALA A 34 -2.28 16.69 15.55
CA ALA A 34 -2.01 18.11 15.35
C ALA A 34 -3.30 18.88 14.98
N ASP A 35 -4.13 18.30 14.12
CA ASP A 35 -5.41 18.87 13.71
C ASP A 35 -6.43 18.88 14.88
N GLY A 36 -6.49 17.81 15.67
CA GLY A 36 -7.31 17.76 16.88
C GLY A 36 -6.92 18.81 17.92
N GLN A 37 -5.61 19.07 18.10
CA GLN A 37 -5.12 20.14 18.97
C GLN A 37 -5.50 21.54 18.45
N ARG A 38 -5.49 21.74 17.12
CA ARG A 38 -5.96 22.98 16.50
C ARG A 38 -7.44 23.20 16.81
N GLY A 39 -8.28 22.18 16.59
CA GLY A 39 -9.71 22.24 16.91
C GLY A 39 -9.98 22.58 18.37
N GLN A 40 -9.23 21.99 19.31
CA GLN A 40 -9.34 22.32 20.74
C GLN A 40 -9.00 23.79 21.05
N LEU A 41 -7.99 24.37 20.39
CA LEU A 41 -7.64 25.77 20.55
C LEU A 41 -8.71 26.71 19.97
N GLU A 42 -9.29 26.35 18.82
CA GLU A 42 -10.39 27.09 18.19
C GLU A 42 -11.65 27.06 19.04
N GLU A 43 -12.02 25.89 19.58
CA GLU A 43 -13.14 25.73 20.52
C GLU A 43 -12.92 26.57 21.78
N LEU A 44 -11.70 26.55 22.32
CA LEU A 44 -11.35 27.35 23.49
C LEU A 44 -11.46 28.85 23.18
N LEU A 45 -10.96 29.32 22.04
CA LEU A 45 -11.09 30.71 21.62
C LEU A 45 -12.57 31.09 21.44
N ALA A 46 -13.38 30.23 20.83
CA ALA A 46 -14.82 30.46 20.69
C ALA A 46 -15.51 30.57 22.06
N SER A 47 -15.11 29.75 23.04
CA SER A 47 -15.62 29.85 24.41
C SER A 47 -15.29 31.22 25.03
N TYR A 48 -14.06 31.72 24.86
CA TYR A 48 -13.65 33.05 25.34
C TYR A 48 -14.30 34.21 24.59
N LEU A 49 -14.73 34.02 23.34
CA LEU A 49 -15.51 35.02 22.61
C LEU A 49 -16.95 35.11 23.11
N ASN A 50 -17.51 33.97 23.54
CA ASN A 50 -18.88 33.85 24.04
C ASN A 50 -19.02 34.13 25.54
N THR A 51 -17.92 34.17 26.30
CA THR A 51 -17.98 34.65 27.69
C THR A 51 -18.38 36.11 27.73
N GLY A 52 -19.34 36.44 28.62
CA GLY A 52 -19.80 37.80 28.85
C GLY A 52 -18.65 38.77 29.15
N VAL A 53 -18.86 40.05 28.82
CA VAL A 53 -17.86 41.09 29.05
C VAL A 53 -17.63 41.24 30.57
N PRO A 54 -16.39 41.10 31.07
CA PRO A 54 -16.11 41.32 32.49
C PRO A 54 -16.42 42.76 32.90
N ASP A 55 -17.03 42.94 34.07
CA ASP A 55 -17.39 44.27 34.60
C ASP A 55 -16.18 45.10 35.04
N SER A 56 -15.01 44.47 35.21
CA SER A 56 -13.77 45.15 35.60
C SER A 56 -12.85 45.41 34.42
N VAL A 57 -12.22 46.59 34.40
CA VAL A 57 -11.19 46.96 33.40
C VAL A 57 -10.03 45.97 33.40
N ILE A 58 -9.67 45.43 34.57
CA ILE A 58 -8.63 44.41 34.72
C ILE A 58 -9.06 43.11 34.04
N GLY A 59 -10.28 42.64 34.28
CA GLY A 59 -10.83 41.45 33.63
C GLY A 59 -10.93 41.60 32.11
N MET A 60 -11.35 42.77 31.63
CA MET A 60 -11.37 43.08 30.19
C MET A 60 -9.97 42.95 29.56
N LYS A 61 -8.94 43.49 30.20
CA LYS A 61 -7.56 43.39 29.73
C LYS A 61 -7.07 41.93 29.69
N GLN A 62 -7.33 41.16 30.75
CA GLN A 62 -6.94 39.75 30.82
C GLN A 62 -7.60 38.91 29.72
N VAL A 63 -8.90 39.11 29.49
CA VAL A 63 -9.61 38.40 28.40
C VAL A 63 -9.06 38.80 27.03
N ALA A 64 -8.77 40.08 26.81
CA ALA A 64 -8.18 40.55 25.56
C ALA A 64 -6.78 39.95 25.31
N GLU A 65 -5.92 39.93 26.34
CA GLU A 65 -4.60 39.31 26.26
C GLU A 65 -4.71 37.81 25.99
N MET A 66 -5.62 37.11 26.68
CA MET A 66 -5.81 35.68 26.49
C MET A 66 -6.30 35.32 25.09
N ARG A 67 -7.24 36.10 24.55
CA ARG A 67 -7.68 35.96 23.15
C ARG A 67 -6.53 36.18 22.17
N GLY A 68 -5.64 37.15 22.44
CA GLY A 68 -4.44 37.40 21.65
C GLY A 68 -3.49 36.19 21.66
N GLN A 69 -3.17 35.69 22.86
CA GLN A 69 -2.31 34.51 23.02
C GLN A 69 -2.89 33.26 22.33
N LEU A 70 -4.21 33.05 22.43
CA LEU A 70 -4.87 31.92 21.75
C LEU A 70 -4.80 32.04 20.22
N ARG A 71 -4.98 33.24 19.65
CA ARG A 71 -4.81 33.46 18.21
C ARG A 71 -3.40 33.13 17.74
N THR A 72 -2.38 33.63 18.45
CA THR A 72 -0.98 33.29 18.14
C THR A 72 -0.72 31.78 18.26
N ALA A 73 -1.29 31.13 19.28
CA ALA A 73 -1.17 29.68 19.45
C ALA A 73 -1.83 28.90 18.31
N ILE A 74 -3.00 29.35 17.81
CA ILE A 74 -3.67 28.76 16.66
C ILE A 74 -2.81 28.91 15.40
N GLU A 75 -2.29 30.11 15.11
CA GLU A 75 -1.40 30.33 13.96
C GLU A 75 -0.16 29.42 14.00
N GLN A 76 0.46 29.28 15.18
CA GLN A 76 1.58 28.35 15.35
C GLN A 76 1.18 26.89 15.17
N GLN A 77 -0.03 26.53 15.60
CA GLN A 77 -0.55 25.18 15.44
C GLN A 77 -0.90 24.87 13.97
N GLU A 78 -1.42 25.84 13.22
CA GLU A 78 -1.64 25.72 11.77
C GLU A 78 -0.33 25.41 11.03
N LEU A 79 0.77 26.09 11.38
CA LEU A 79 2.09 25.77 10.83
C LEU A 79 2.54 24.34 11.15
N ARG A 80 2.21 23.83 12.35
CA ARG A 80 2.49 22.44 12.73
C ARG A 80 1.63 21.44 11.97
N VAL A 81 0.36 21.76 11.74
CA VAL A 81 -0.55 20.96 10.91
C VAL A 81 -0.01 20.89 9.49
N ALA A 82 0.30 22.02 8.86
CA ALA A 82 0.87 22.07 7.51
C ALA A 82 2.19 21.27 7.41
N ALA A 83 3.06 21.35 8.42
CA ALA A 83 4.28 20.55 8.46
C ALA A 83 3.99 19.04 8.61
N ALA A 84 2.98 18.66 9.39
CA ALA A 84 2.54 17.26 9.53
C ALA A 84 1.91 16.73 8.24
N GLU A 85 1.11 17.54 7.54
CA GLU A 85 0.55 17.23 6.22
C GLU A 85 1.65 16.95 5.20
N ALA A 86 2.66 17.83 5.11
CA ALA A 86 3.79 17.65 4.21
C ALA A 86 4.55 16.33 4.49
N ARG A 87 4.74 15.98 5.77
CA ARG A 87 5.39 14.71 6.16
C ARG A 87 4.52 13.49 5.85
N ALA A 88 3.20 13.60 6.03
CA ALA A 88 2.28 12.52 5.68
C ALA A 88 2.27 12.27 4.17
N GLU A 89 2.28 13.34 3.36
CA GLU A 89 2.34 13.21 1.90
C GLU A 89 3.67 12.61 1.43
N GLN A 90 4.81 13.05 1.98
CA GLN A 90 6.10 12.42 1.69
C GLN A 90 6.11 10.93 2.05
N ALA A 91 5.55 10.55 3.20
CA ALA A 91 5.45 9.14 3.57
C ALA A 91 4.52 8.35 2.64
N ARG A 92 3.49 9.01 2.09
CA ARG A 92 2.56 8.43 1.12
C ARG A 92 3.24 8.14 -0.20
N GLU A 93 4.02 9.10 -0.72
CA GLU A 93 4.82 8.91 -1.93
C GLU A 93 5.78 7.72 -1.79
N VAL A 94 6.50 7.65 -0.67
CA VAL A 94 7.40 6.53 -0.39
C VAL A 94 6.66 5.20 -0.36
N TRP A 95 5.50 5.12 0.30
CA TRP A 95 4.69 3.90 0.32
C TRP A 95 4.18 3.53 -1.07
N MET A 96 3.70 4.50 -1.86
CA MET A 96 3.23 4.27 -3.22
C MET A 96 4.33 3.73 -4.13
N ASP A 97 5.57 4.23 -3.99
CA ASP A 97 6.72 3.71 -4.71
C ASP A 97 7.00 2.25 -4.35
N LYS A 98 7.00 1.92 -3.05
CA LYS A 98 7.20 0.52 -2.61
C LYS A 98 6.08 -0.40 -3.09
N ARG A 99 4.84 0.08 -3.06
CA ARG A 99 3.67 -0.65 -3.59
C ARG A 99 3.79 -0.91 -5.09
N ARG A 100 4.19 0.10 -5.86
CA ARG A 100 4.42 -0.03 -7.31
C ARG A 100 5.47 -1.08 -7.62
N ASP A 101 6.55 -1.06 -6.84
CA ASP A 101 7.64 -2.01 -6.89
C ASP A 101 7.18 -3.46 -6.63
N SER A 102 6.40 -3.69 -5.57
CA SER A 102 5.79 -5.01 -5.28
C SER A 102 4.89 -5.48 -6.42
N MET A 103 3.95 -4.63 -6.86
CA MET A 103 3.00 -4.96 -7.94
C MET A 103 3.71 -5.27 -9.26
N SER A 104 4.80 -4.58 -9.57
CA SER A 104 5.58 -4.85 -10.78
C SER A 104 6.17 -6.26 -10.76
N LEU A 105 6.63 -6.72 -9.60
CA LEU A 105 7.22 -8.04 -9.42
C LEU A 105 6.16 -9.15 -9.41
N GLU A 106 4.99 -8.90 -8.80
CA GLU A 106 3.83 -9.80 -8.89
C GLU A 106 3.44 -10.07 -10.35
N LYS A 107 3.31 -9.02 -11.15
CA LYS A 107 3.01 -9.14 -12.59
C LYS A 107 4.07 -9.94 -13.34
N LEU A 108 5.35 -9.77 -12.99
CA LEU A 108 6.44 -10.54 -13.59
C LEU A 108 6.36 -12.03 -13.22
N ILE A 109 6.08 -12.34 -11.96
CA ILE A 109 5.88 -13.72 -11.48
C ILE A 109 4.73 -14.37 -12.23
N GLU A 110 3.61 -13.67 -12.36
CA GLU A 110 2.42 -14.19 -13.02
C GLU A 110 2.67 -14.49 -14.50
N ARG A 111 3.26 -13.55 -15.24
CA ARG A 111 3.66 -13.79 -16.64
C ARG A 111 4.59 -15.00 -16.78
N ARG A 112 5.51 -15.18 -15.83
CA ARG A 112 6.45 -16.30 -15.87
C ARG A 112 5.76 -17.63 -15.61
N ARG A 113 4.81 -17.69 -14.67
CA ARG A 113 3.99 -18.88 -14.41
C ARG A 113 3.19 -19.27 -15.64
N GLN A 114 2.60 -18.30 -16.34
CA GLN A 114 1.88 -18.54 -17.58
C GLN A 114 2.78 -19.13 -18.67
N VAL A 115 4.00 -18.59 -18.83
CA VAL A 115 4.97 -19.16 -19.79
C VAL A 115 5.36 -20.59 -19.40
N GLU A 116 5.67 -20.85 -18.12
CA GLU A 116 6.04 -22.19 -17.63
C GLU A 116 4.89 -23.20 -17.85
N GLN A 117 3.65 -22.78 -17.60
CA GLN A 117 2.45 -23.59 -17.85
C GLN A 117 2.25 -23.90 -19.34
N VAL A 118 2.43 -22.91 -20.23
CA VAL A 118 2.31 -23.13 -21.69
C VAL A 118 3.41 -24.09 -22.17
N THR A 119 4.64 -23.95 -21.70
CA THR A 119 5.73 -24.86 -22.07
C THR A 119 5.49 -26.28 -21.58
N GLU A 120 4.97 -26.43 -20.36
CA GLU A 120 4.65 -27.74 -19.80
C GLU A 120 3.48 -28.41 -20.54
N ASN A 121 2.43 -27.66 -20.85
CA ASN A 121 1.30 -28.17 -21.63
C ASN A 121 1.75 -28.67 -23.01
N ARG A 122 2.63 -27.93 -23.69
CA ARG A 122 3.20 -28.35 -24.98
C ARG A 122 4.05 -29.62 -24.86
N ARG A 123 4.82 -29.75 -23.77
CA ARG A 123 5.61 -30.95 -23.49
C ARG A 123 4.71 -32.17 -23.29
N LEU A 124 3.70 -32.04 -22.42
CA LEU A 124 2.74 -33.11 -22.14
C LEU A 124 1.94 -33.52 -23.38
N GLN A 125 1.52 -32.55 -24.20
CA GLN A 125 0.86 -32.82 -25.48
C GLN A 125 1.78 -33.62 -26.42
N GLY A 126 3.03 -33.21 -26.60
CA GLY A 126 3.99 -33.95 -27.42
C GLY A 126 4.27 -35.37 -26.92
N GLU A 127 4.29 -35.58 -25.61
CA GLU A 127 4.43 -36.91 -24.99
C GLU A 127 3.20 -37.80 -25.25
N GLN A 128 2.00 -37.24 -25.15
CA GLN A 128 0.75 -37.94 -25.47
C GLN A 128 0.67 -38.31 -26.94
N ASP A 129 1.01 -37.39 -27.84
CA ASP A 129 1.01 -37.62 -29.30
C ASP A 129 2.02 -38.70 -29.68
N ALA A 130 3.23 -38.66 -29.11
CA ALA A 130 4.27 -39.67 -29.35
C ALA A 130 3.89 -41.05 -28.78
N TRP A 131 3.14 -41.09 -27.68
CA TRP A 131 2.61 -42.33 -27.13
C TRP A 131 1.48 -42.89 -28.00
N ALA A 132 0.53 -42.05 -28.41
CA ALA A 132 -0.58 -42.44 -29.29
C ALA A 132 -0.07 -42.97 -30.64
N THR A 133 0.95 -42.31 -31.21
CA THR A 133 1.60 -42.76 -32.44
C THR A 133 2.24 -44.13 -32.27
N ARG A 134 3.00 -44.36 -31.18
CA ARG A 134 3.58 -45.67 -30.87
C ARG A 134 2.52 -46.76 -30.74
N LYS A 135 1.43 -46.49 -30.02
CA LYS A 135 0.30 -47.41 -29.88
C LYS A 135 -0.37 -47.76 -31.21
N ALA A 136 -0.57 -46.77 -32.08
CA ALA A 136 -1.15 -47.00 -33.41
C ALA A 136 -0.24 -47.89 -34.27
N PHE A 137 1.08 -47.67 -34.24
CA PHE A 137 2.03 -48.53 -34.95
C PHE A 137 2.05 -49.98 -34.43
N GLU A 138 1.99 -50.17 -33.11
CA GLU A 138 1.89 -51.51 -32.50
C GLU A 138 0.63 -52.25 -32.98
N GLN A 139 -0.52 -51.56 -33.01
CA GLN A 139 -1.79 -52.15 -33.46
C GLN A 139 -1.78 -52.55 -34.94
N VAL A 140 -1.19 -51.72 -35.80
CA VAL A 140 -1.01 -52.04 -37.23
C VAL A 140 -0.11 -53.27 -37.41
N GLN A 141 0.97 -53.39 -36.65
CA GLN A 141 1.86 -54.57 -36.72
C GLN A 141 1.21 -55.86 -36.19
N THR A 142 0.33 -55.77 -35.20
CA THR A 142 -0.42 -56.94 -34.71
C THR A 142 -1.54 -57.36 -35.64
N GLY A 143 -2.23 -56.40 -36.28
CA GLY A 143 -3.30 -56.70 -37.25
C GLY A 143 -2.77 -57.32 -38.56
N ASP A 144 -1.62 -56.86 -39.05
CA ASP A 144 -0.98 -57.38 -40.27
C ASP A 144 -0.35 -58.78 -40.08
N ASN A 145 -0.15 -59.21 -38.83
CA ASN A 145 0.29 -60.57 -38.48
C ASN A 145 -0.86 -61.58 -38.34
N ASP A 146 -2.08 -61.13 -38.02
CA ASP A 146 -3.27 -61.98 -37.93
C ASP A 146 -3.90 -62.28 -39.30
N GLU A 147 -3.68 -61.44 -40.33
CA GLU A 147 -4.14 -61.69 -41.72
C GLU A 147 -3.22 -62.64 -42.53
N ARG A 148 -2.08 -63.07 -41.97
CA ARG A 148 -1.09 -63.94 -42.64
C ARG A 148 -1.00 -65.36 -42.05
N ARG A 149 -1.98 -65.79 -41.25
CA ARG A 149 -2.14 -67.17 -40.77
C ARG A 149 -3.41 -67.80 -41.31
#